data_AF-A0AAN8IYM9-F1
#
_entry.id   AF-A0AAN8IYM9-F1
#
_cell.length_a   1.000
_cell.length_b   1.000
_cell.length_c   1.000
_cell.angle_alpha   90.00
_cell.angle_beta   90.00
_cell.angle_gamma   90.00
#
_symmetry.space_group_name_H-M   'P 1'
#
loop_
_entity.id
_entity.type
_entity.pdbx_description
1 polymer ?
#
loop_
_entity_poly.entity_id
_entity_poly.type
_entity_poly.pdbx_seq_one_letter_code
_entity_poly.pdbx_strand_id
1 'polypeptide(L)'
;CFGLFAGVTILINYFLVISFLPAFLILQKRYFSCFPLLPDFGVFLSKSFKEALPWVVIKGRYVWLTGLSLLVVFSAVIAIRDLHLPEYNPLQLFIASNPHEWYDNNAEKTFQFVEEKIAIPLFARVVWGVKTVNSTAMFQSDAVTPLESDPAFSLLTPQDVRSLANTLSSFRALPFINHSEAYWPEKFIQWSADYTCSEGFVCCNMSHRLFSNTFLDYCLRNSTSYIYTSYNDTPLFDNNSFALSGYTALLPTRLSYSHRFHRLAHSFTLLSALSTPHGWWAPEWALISTW
;
A
#
# COMPACT_ATOMS: atom_id res chain seq x y z
N CYS A 1 15.52 5.77 -3.32
CA CYS A 1 16.59 6.65 -2.84
C CYS A 1 17.92 5.92 -2.62
N PHE A 2 17.97 4.89 -1.75
CA PHE A 2 19.22 4.20 -1.39
C PHE A 2 20.04 3.69 -2.59
N GLY A 3 19.42 2.95 -3.51
CA GLY A 3 20.14 2.40 -4.68
C GLY A 3 20.74 3.47 -5.59
N LEU A 4 20.05 4.60 -5.79
CA LEU A 4 20.56 5.72 -6.57
C LEU A 4 21.74 6.40 -5.89
N PHE A 5 21.64 6.66 -4.58
CA PHE A 5 22.75 7.22 -3.80
C PHE A 5 23.97 6.29 -3.84
N ALA A 6 23.80 5.01 -3.48
CA ALA A 6 24.88 4.03 -3.47
C ALA A 6 25.54 3.86 -4.86
N GLY A 7 24.73 3.80 -5.93
CA GLY A 7 25.23 3.70 -7.30
C GLY A 7 26.09 4.90 -7.70
N VAL A 8 25.64 6.12 -7.39
CA VAL A 8 26.40 7.35 -7.65
C VAL A 8 27.69 7.38 -6.82
N THR A 9 27.64 7.00 -5.54
CA THR A 9 28.84 6.93 -4.69
C THR A 9 29.88 5.97 -5.25
N ILE A 10 29.47 4.80 -5.73
CA ILE A 10 30.37 3.81 -6.34
C ILE A 10 31.00 4.37 -7.62
N LEU A 11 30.22 5.03 -8.48
CA LEU A 11 30.73 5.66 -9.69
C LEU A 11 31.75 6.76 -9.38
N ILE A 12 31.45 7.64 -8.43
CA ILE A 12 32.38 8.68 -8.00
C ILE A 12 33.67 8.06 -7.46
N ASN A 13 33.56 7.04 -6.61
CA ASN A 13 34.73 6.34 -6.09
C ASN A 13 35.59 5.75 -7.22
N TYR A 14 34.98 5.16 -8.25
CA TYR A 14 35.70 4.64 -9.42
C TYR A 14 36.47 5.74 -10.16
N PHE A 15 35.84 6.90 -10.41
CA PHE A 15 36.52 8.04 -11.01
C PHE A 15 37.67 8.57 -10.15
N LEU A 16 37.46 8.67 -8.83
CA LEU A 16 38.50 9.07 -7.90
C LEU A 16 39.68 8.10 -7.93
N VAL A 17 39.46 6.79 -7.91
CA VAL A 17 40.54 5.80 -7.99
C VAL A 17 41.32 5.94 -9.30
N ILE A 18 40.65 6.06 -10.44
CA ILE A 18 41.34 6.19 -11.74
C ILE A 18 42.16 7.47 -11.85
N SER A 19 41.66 8.60 -11.35
CA SER A 19 42.35 9.89 -11.47
C SER A 19 43.38 10.11 -10.38
N PHE A 20 43.04 9.84 -9.12
CA PHE A 20 43.89 10.17 -7.97
C PHE A 20 44.94 9.10 -7.69
N LEU A 21 44.68 7.81 -7.91
CA LEU A 21 45.67 6.77 -7.61
C LEU A 21 46.98 6.98 -8.39
N PRO A 22 46.98 7.22 -9.72
CA PRO A 22 48.22 7.48 -10.44
C PRO A 22 48.91 8.77 -9.98
N ALA A 23 48.14 9.83 -9.68
CA ALA A 23 48.68 11.09 -9.19
C ALA A 23 49.37 10.94 -7.82
N PHE A 24 48.75 10.21 -6.89
CA PHE A 24 49.34 9.89 -5.59
C PHE A 24 50.61 9.04 -5.73
N LEU A 25 50.63 8.05 -6.62
CA LEU A 25 51.83 7.24 -6.86
C LEU A 25 52.99 8.08 -7.41
N ILE A 26 52.73 9.03 -8.30
CA ILE A 26 53.74 9.96 -8.82
C ILE A 26 54.27 10.86 -7.70
N LEU A 27 53.37 11.43 -6.88
CA LEU A 27 53.76 12.27 -5.74
C LEU A 27 54.56 11.48 -4.70
N GLN A 28 54.11 10.27 -4.35
CA GLN A 28 54.82 9.39 -3.43
C GLN A 28 56.24 9.10 -3.94
N LYS A 29 56.38 8.75 -5.22
CA LYS A 29 57.68 8.47 -5.81
C LYS A 29 58.61 9.69 -5.81
N ARG A 30 58.05 10.89 -6.00
CA ARG A 30 58.80 12.15 -6.07
C ARG A 30 59.22 12.70 -4.71
N TYR A 31 58.38 12.54 -3.68
CA TYR A 31 58.57 13.20 -2.37
C TYR A 31 58.90 12.23 -1.22
N PHE A 32 58.52 10.95 -1.32
CA PHE A 32 58.69 9.95 -0.25
C PHE A 32 59.76 8.90 -0.55
N SER A 33 60.60 9.10 -1.58
CA SER A 33 61.68 8.19 -1.97
C SER A 33 62.79 8.01 -0.92
N CYS A 34 62.78 8.81 0.17
CA CYS A 34 63.80 8.82 1.22
C CYS A 34 63.38 8.13 2.53
N PHE A 35 62.16 7.59 2.63
CA PHE A 35 61.73 6.91 3.86
C PHE A 35 62.18 5.45 3.88
N PRO A 36 62.81 4.97 4.98
CA PRO A 36 63.21 3.57 5.10
C PRO A 36 61.98 2.65 5.14
N LEU A 37 62.04 1.59 4.34
CA LEU A 37 61.00 0.57 4.20
C LEU A 37 60.78 -0.15 5.55
N LEU A 38 59.54 -0.21 6.04
CA LEU A 38 59.13 -1.04 7.18
C LEU A 38 59.40 -2.53 6.89
N PRO A 39 59.68 -3.37 7.90
CA PRO A 39 60.10 -4.75 7.70
C PRO A 39 59.05 -5.61 6.97
N ASP A 40 59.59 -6.42 6.04
CA ASP A 40 58.99 -7.16 4.93
C ASP A 40 58.03 -8.33 5.28
N PHE A 41 57.30 -8.27 6.39
CA PHE A 41 56.40 -9.37 6.76
C PHE A 41 55.29 -9.58 5.70
N GLY A 42 54.83 -8.50 5.07
CA GLY A 42 53.88 -8.55 3.96
C GLY A 42 54.46 -9.13 2.66
N VAL A 43 55.77 -8.98 2.43
CA VAL A 43 56.45 -9.53 1.23
C VAL A 43 56.61 -11.04 1.35
N PHE A 44 56.98 -11.55 2.53
CA PHE A 44 57.02 -12.98 2.78
C PHE A 44 55.63 -13.62 2.64
N LEU A 45 54.61 -13.04 3.28
CA LEU A 45 53.24 -13.55 3.22
C LEU A 45 52.70 -13.55 1.78
N SER A 46 52.92 -12.48 1.03
CA SER A 46 52.48 -12.39 -0.37
C SER A 46 53.21 -13.38 -1.28
N LYS A 47 54.50 -13.62 -1.06
CA LYS A 47 55.27 -14.63 -1.80
C LYS A 47 54.77 -16.05 -1.53
N SER A 48 54.55 -16.39 -0.26
CA SER A 48 53.98 -17.69 0.13
C SER A 48 52.58 -17.90 -0.47
N PHE A 49 51.70 -16.89 -0.44
CA PHE A 49 50.38 -16.98 -1.07
C PHE A 49 50.46 -17.14 -2.59
N LYS A 50 51.40 -16.44 -3.25
CA LYS A 50 51.56 -16.47 -4.71
C LYS A 50 52.00 -17.85 -5.22
N GLU A 51 52.78 -18.58 -4.44
CA GLU A 51 53.27 -19.92 -4.80
C GLU A 51 52.32 -21.04 -4.32
N ALA A 52 51.78 -20.94 -3.10
CA ALA A 52 50.95 -21.99 -2.51
C ALA A 52 49.50 -22.00 -3.03
N LEU A 53 48.87 -20.83 -3.22
CA LEU A 53 47.46 -20.75 -3.60
C LEU A 53 47.20 -21.41 -4.97
N PRO A 54 47.97 -21.13 -6.05
CA PRO A 54 47.74 -21.78 -7.34
C PRO A 54 47.99 -23.29 -7.27
N TRP A 55 49.00 -23.72 -6.50
CA TRP A 55 49.30 -25.14 -6.31
C TRP A 55 48.12 -25.88 -5.66
N VAL A 56 47.53 -25.31 -4.59
CA VAL A 56 46.36 -25.87 -3.89
C VAL A 56 45.10 -25.87 -4.79
N VAL A 57 44.84 -24.78 -5.52
CA VAL A 57 43.65 -24.65 -6.37
C VAL A 57 43.75 -25.61 -7.57
N ILE A 58 44.92 -25.72 -8.22
CA ILE A 58 45.10 -26.56 -9.41
C ILE A 58 45.11 -28.04 -9.03
N LYS A 59 45.87 -28.44 -7.99
CA LYS A 59 45.94 -29.85 -7.55
C LYS A 59 44.62 -30.31 -6.92
N GLY A 60 43.93 -29.43 -6.20
CA GLY A 60 42.66 -29.70 -5.53
C GLY A 60 41.41 -29.40 -6.36
N ARG A 61 41.53 -29.09 -7.66
CA ARG A 61 40.43 -28.51 -8.47
C ARG A 61 39.09 -29.27 -8.37
N TYR A 62 39.12 -30.59 -8.37
CA TYR A 62 37.89 -31.40 -8.31
C TYR A 62 37.28 -31.39 -6.92
N VAL A 63 38.09 -31.34 -5.86
CA VAL A 63 37.62 -31.19 -4.48
C VAL A 63 36.95 -29.83 -4.30
N TRP A 64 37.56 -28.76 -4.82
CA TRP A 64 36.98 -27.41 -4.76
C TRP A 64 35.70 -27.28 -5.58
N LEU A 65 35.70 -27.76 -6.83
CA LEU A 65 34.52 -27.70 -7.70
C LEU A 65 33.34 -28.47 -7.10
N THR A 66 33.57 -29.69 -6.63
CA THR A 66 32.52 -30.52 -6.03
C THR A 66 32.05 -29.94 -4.70
N GLY A 67 32.97 -29.55 -3.81
CA GLY A 67 32.65 -28.97 -2.51
C GLY A 67 31.87 -27.65 -2.60
N LEU A 68 32.31 -26.73 -3.45
CA LEU A 68 31.61 -25.45 -3.66
C LEU A 68 30.27 -25.64 -4.36
N SER A 69 30.18 -26.55 -5.34
CA SER A 69 28.90 -26.86 -6.00
C SER A 69 27.89 -27.46 -5.01
N LEU A 70 28.31 -28.40 -4.16
CA LEU A 70 27.48 -28.95 -3.11
C LEU A 70 27.02 -27.88 -2.11
N LEU A 71 27.92 -26.97 -1.71
CA LEU A 71 27.59 -25.85 -0.84
C LEU A 71 26.55 -24.93 -1.49
N VAL A 72 26.70 -24.60 -2.78
CA VAL A 72 25.73 -23.77 -3.51
C VAL A 72 24.37 -24.46 -3.55
N VAL A 73 24.31 -25.74 -3.93
CA VAL A 73 23.04 -26.49 -3.96
C VAL A 73 22.39 -26.52 -2.58
N PHE A 74 23.15 -26.82 -1.52
CA PHE A 74 22.65 -26.85 -0.16
C PHE A 74 22.14 -25.47 0.29
N SER A 75 22.90 -24.41 0.04
CA SER A 75 22.51 -23.03 0.39
C SER A 75 21.27 -22.58 -0.37
N ALA A 76 21.11 -22.96 -1.64
CA ALA A 76 19.92 -22.67 -2.43
C ALA A 76 18.69 -23.41 -1.88
N VAL A 77 18.84 -24.68 -1.48
CA VAL A 77 17.75 -25.45 -0.87
C VAL A 77 17.29 -24.81 0.44
N ILE A 78 18.22 -24.38 1.30
CA ILE A 78 17.90 -23.66 2.55
C ILE A 78 17.19 -22.34 2.23
N ALA A 79 17.75 -21.54 1.33
CA ALA A 79 17.19 -20.24 0.97
C ALA A 79 15.76 -20.35 0.44
N ILE A 80 15.46 -21.36 -0.39
CA ILE A 80 14.10 -21.56 -0.91
C ILE A 80 13.12 -21.99 0.18
N ARG A 81 13.56 -22.75 1.19
CA ARG A 81 12.70 -23.24 2.27
C ARG A 81 12.41 -22.20 3.34
N ASP A 82 13.42 -21.43 3.73
CA ASP A 82 13.37 -20.59 4.93
C ASP A 82 13.17 -19.10 4.62
N LEU A 83 13.17 -18.70 3.34
CA LEU A 83 12.87 -17.33 2.95
C LEU A 83 11.35 -17.08 2.99
N HIS A 84 10.86 -16.66 4.15
CA HIS A 84 9.49 -16.21 4.34
C HIS A 84 9.42 -14.70 4.65
N LEU A 85 8.26 -14.09 4.42
CA LEU A 85 7.96 -12.75 4.90
C LEU A 85 7.79 -12.76 6.43
N PRO A 86 8.17 -11.68 7.14
CA PRO A 86 7.95 -11.59 8.58
C PRO A 86 6.44 -11.66 8.90
N GLU A 87 6.08 -12.51 9.86
CA GLU A 87 4.67 -12.79 10.19
C GLU A 87 4.08 -11.92 11.31
N TYR A 88 4.91 -11.32 12.16
CA TYR A 88 4.48 -10.65 13.40
C TYR A 88 5.05 -9.23 13.49
N ASN A 89 6.38 -9.10 13.44
CA ASN A 89 7.04 -7.79 13.38
C ASN A 89 7.49 -7.47 11.94
N PRO A 90 6.74 -6.66 11.17
CA PRO A 90 7.13 -6.30 9.81
C PRO A 90 8.33 -5.34 9.76
N LEU A 91 8.61 -4.61 10.85
CA LEU A 91 9.68 -3.63 10.91
C LEU A 91 10.47 -3.76 12.21
N GLN A 92 11.52 -4.58 12.17
CA GLN A 92 12.50 -4.65 13.25
C GLN A 92 13.44 -3.44 13.20
N LEU A 93 13.48 -2.67 14.29
CA LEU A 93 14.34 -1.48 14.42
C LEU A 93 15.52 -1.73 15.35
N PHE A 94 15.35 -2.56 16.37
CA PHE A 94 16.38 -2.85 17.36
C PHE A 94 16.85 -4.30 17.29
N ILE A 95 17.92 -4.60 18.01
CA ILE A 95 18.35 -5.99 18.23
C ILE A 95 17.28 -6.75 19.00
N ALA A 96 17.12 -8.04 18.73
CA ALA A 96 16.08 -8.88 19.33
C ALA A 96 16.15 -8.97 20.88
N SER A 97 17.31 -8.69 21.47
CA SER A 97 17.49 -8.65 22.92
C SER A 97 17.00 -7.36 23.58
N ASN A 98 16.67 -6.33 22.80
CA ASN A 98 16.10 -5.10 23.34
C ASN A 98 14.68 -5.39 23.86
N PRO A 99 14.30 -4.92 25.06
CA PRO A 99 12.96 -5.18 25.62
C PRO A 99 11.80 -4.75 24.72
N HIS A 100 11.93 -3.64 23.98
CA HIS A 100 10.89 -3.17 23.07
C HIS A 100 10.72 -4.12 21.88
N GLU A 101 11.83 -4.53 21.28
CA GLU A 101 11.84 -5.48 20.17
C GLU A 101 11.37 -6.88 20.60
N TRP A 102 11.72 -7.30 21.82
CA TRP A 102 11.23 -8.54 22.38
C TRP A 102 9.70 -8.52 22.51
N TYR A 103 9.14 -7.40 22.97
CA TYR A 103 7.70 -7.22 23.08
C TYR A 103 7.03 -7.34 21.70
N ASP A 104 7.49 -6.61 20.69
CA ASP A 104 6.89 -6.65 19.35
C ASP A 104 6.94 -8.05 18.70
N ASN A 105 7.99 -8.83 18.99
CA ASN A 105 8.16 -10.17 18.41
C ASN A 105 7.41 -11.30 19.15
N ASN A 106 7.08 -11.11 20.43
CA ASN A 106 6.58 -12.19 21.31
C ASN A 106 5.24 -11.88 21.98
N ALA A 107 4.84 -10.61 22.10
CA ALA A 107 3.64 -10.24 22.83
C ALA A 107 2.38 -10.85 22.21
N GLU A 108 2.20 -10.75 20.89
CA GLU A 108 1.08 -11.36 20.16
C GLU A 108 1.02 -12.89 20.35
N LYS A 109 2.18 -13.56 20.42
CA LYS A 109 2.26 -15.02 20.57
C LYS A 109 1.97 -15.51 21.99
N THR A 110 2.31 -14.69 22.99
CA THR A 110 2.30 -15.10 24.40
C THR A 110 1.02 -14.64 25.11
N PHE A 111 0.47 -13.50 24.68
CA PHE A 111 -0.62 -12.84 25.37
C PHE A 111 -1.86 -12.70 24.48
N GLN A 112 -2.91 -13.45 24.83
CA GLN A 112 -4.18 -13.45 24.09
C GLN A 112 -4.82 -12.05 23.99
N PHE A 113 -4.69 -11.21 25.03
CA PHE A 113 -5.25 -9.86 24.98
C PHE A 113 -4.58 -8.96 23.93
N VAL A 114 -3.35 -9.27 23.52
CA VAL A 114 -2.63 -8.56 22.46
C VAL A 114 -3.15 -9.01 21.10
N GLU A 115 -3.32 -10.32 20.90
CA GLU A 115 -3.93 -10.90 19.69
C GLU A 115 -5.33 -10.32 19.44
N GLU A 116 -6.19 -10.28 20.47
CA GLU A 116 -7.54 -9.72 20.36
C GLU A 116 -7.54 -8.21 20.06
N LYS A 117 -6.54 -7.47 20.54
CA LYS A 117 -6.41 -6.04 20.26
C LYS A 117 -5.92 -5.76 18.82
N ILE A 118 -5.14 -6.67 18.24
CA ILE A 118 -4.60 -6.55 16.86
C ILE A 118 -5.61 -7.01 15.80
N ALA A 119 -6.66 -7.75 16.19
CA ALA A 119 -7.76 -8.17 15.31
C ALA A 119 -8.69 -7.01 14.89
N ILE A 120 -8.11 -5.94 14.36
CA ILE A 120 -8.81 -4.74 13.91
C ILE A 120 -9.67 -5.12 12.69
N PRO A 121 -10.98 -4.84 12.71
CA PRO A 121 -11.85 -5.14 11.57
C PRO A 121 -11.43 -4.29 10.36
N LEU A 122 -11.39 -4.93 9.20
CA LEU A 122 -11.15 -4.24 7.93
C LEU A 122 -12.44 -3.56 7.47
N PHE A 123 -12.37 -2.27 7.18
CA PHE A 123 -13.44 -1.55 6.52
C PHE A 123 -13.06 -1.29 5.07
N ALA A 124 -14.03 -1.32 4.17
CA ALA A 124 -13.83 -0.95 2.78
C ALA A 124 -14.67 0.28 2.47
N ARG A 125 -14.05 1.34 1.98
CA ARG A 125 -14.77 2.51 1.46
C ARG A 125 -14.84 2.40 -0.05
N VAL A 126 -16.03 2.51 -0.60
CA VAL A 126 -16.25 2.63 -2.04
C VAL A 126 -16.55 4.09 -2.36
N VAL A 127 -15.96 4.57 -3.45
CA VAL A 127 -15.93 5.98 -3.84
C VAL A 127 -16.29 6.09 -5.32
N TRP A 128 -17.22 7.00 -5.62
CA TRP A 128 -17.64 7.37 -6.97
C TRP A 128 -17.48 8.88 -7.19
N GLY A 129 -17.24 9.29 -8.43
CA GLY A 129 -17.14 10.72 -8.79
C GLY A 129 -15.81 11.38 -8.45
N VAL A 130 -14.82 10.60 -8.04
CA VAL A 130 -13.45 11.04 -7.76
C VAL A 130 -12.49 10.19 -8.57
N LYS A 131 -11.57 10.82 -9.31
CA LYS A 131 -10.58 10.08 -10.10
C LYS A 131 -9.52 9.43 -9.21
N THR A 132 -9.12 8.23 -9.56
CA THR A 132 -7.88 7.62 -9.04
C THR A 132 -6.68 8.26 -9.72
N VAL A 133 -5.70 8.72 -8.95
CA VAL A 133 -4.44 9.25 -9.47
C VAL A 133 -3.29 8.39 -8.98
N ASN A 134 -2.46 7.91 -9.90
CA ASN A 134 -1.22 7.26 -9.53
C ASN A 134 -0.28 8.31 -8.93
N SER A 135 0.23 8.06 -7.72
CA SER A 135 1.20 8.97 -7.11
C SER A 135 2.45 9.07 -8.00
N THR A 136 2.74 10.28 -8.48
CA THR A 136 3.98 10.58 -9.23
C THR A 136 5.13 10.96 -8.31
N ALA A 137 4.88 11.07 -7.01
CA ALA A 137 5.83 11.51 -6.01
C ALA A 137 6.74 10.36 -5.54
N MET A 138 7.52 9.79 -6.46
CA MET A 138 8.39 8.65 -6.20
C MET A 138 9.48 8.93 -5.14
N PHE A 139 9.88 10.20 -4.96
CA PHE A 139 10.91 10.62 -4.01
C PHE A 139 10.44 11.65 -2.98
N GLN A 140 9.16 12.03 -3.00
CA GLN A 140 8.59 13.02 -2.08
C GLN A 140 7.43 12.36 -1.33
N SER A 141 7.65 11.96 -0.08
CA SER A 141 6.62 11.32 0.75
C SER A 141 5.42 12.23 1.02
N ASP A 142 5.67 13.54 1.06
CA ASP A 142 4.70 14.53 1.55
C ASP A 142 3.92 15.19 0.42
N ALA A 143 4.28 14.90 -0.83
CA ALA A 143 3.62 15.48 -1.98
C ALA A 143 2.25 14.82 -2.17
N VAL A 144 1.19 15.62 -2.00
CA VAL A 144 -0.20 15.22 -2.22
C VAL A 144 -0.67 15.66 -3.60
N THR A 145 -1.47 14.83 -4.26
CA THR A 145 -2.13 15.20 -5.52
C THR A 145 -3.45 15.91 -5.23
N PRO A 146 -3.79 16.98 -5.95
CA PRO A 146 -5.08 17.62 -5.81
C PRO A 146 -6.19 16.64 -6.21
N LEU A 147 -7.31 16.70 -5.48
CA LEU A 147 -8.49 15.89 -5.75
C LEU A 147 -9.15 16.36 -7.06
N GLU A 148 -9.38 15.43 -7.98
CA GLU A 148 -10.11 15.70 -9.22
C GLU A 148 -11.44 14.94 -9.26
N SER A 149 -12.50 15.64 -9.67
CA SER A 149 -13.80 15.03 -9.96
C SER A 149 -13.70 14.15 -11.21
N ASP A 150 -14.38 13.00 -11.18
CA ASP A 150 -14.52 12.10 -12.33
C ASP A 150 -15.83 12.39 -13.09
N PRO A 151 -15.77 13.00 -14.29
CA PRO A 151 -16.98 13.31 -15.05
C PRO A 151 -17.68 12.08 -15.61
N ALA A 152 -17.07 10.88 -15.57
CA ALA A 152 -17.71 9.64 -16.00
C ALA A 152 -18.84 9.22 -15.05
N PHE A 153 -18.80 9.66 -13.79
CA PHE A 153 -19.87 9.43 -12.83
C PHE A 153 -20.85 10.60 -12.82
N SER A 154 -22.15 10.31 -12.99
CA SER A 154 -23.19 11.32 -12.90
C SER A 154 -24.49 10.71 -12.39
N LEU A 155 -25.24 11.46 -11.56
CA LEU A 155 -26.56 11.07 -11.06
C LEU A 155 -27.64 12.01 -11.60
N LEU A 156 -27.78 12.05 -12.93
CA LEU A 156 -28.69 12.99 -13.62
C LEU A 156 -30.07 12.40 -13.87
N THR A 157 -30.19 11.07 -13.87
CA THR A 157 -31.46 10.38 -14.12
C THR A 157 -31.87 9.50 -12.93
N PRO A 158 -33.19 9.25 -12.76
CA PRO A 158 -33.68 8.29 -11.77
C PRO A 158 -33.08 6.88 -11.92
N GLN A 159 -32.64 6.50 -13.14
CA GLN A 159 -32.00 5.20 -13.36
C GLN A 159 -30.59 5.15 -12.79
N ASP A 160 -29.85 6.25 -12.84
CA ASP A 160 -28.49 6.33 -12.26
C ASP A 160 -28.55 6.11 -10.74
N VAL A 161 -29.51 6.75 -10.08
CA VAL A 161 -29.74 6.60 -8.64
C VAL A 161 -30.13 5.16 -8.29
N ARG A 162 -31.01 4.53 -9.09
CA ARG A 162 -31.39 3.11 -8.91
C ARG A 162 -30.21 2.17 -9.16
N SER A 163 -29.38 2.44 -10.15
CA SER A 163 -28.19 1.66 -10.45
C SER A 163 -27.19 1.68 -9.29
N LEU A 164 -26.94 2.87 -8.72
CA LEU A 164 -26.10 3.03 -7.54
C LEU A 164 -26.69 2.30 -6.32
N ALA A 165 -27.99 2.48 -6.06
CA ALA A 165 -28.70 1.80 -4.97
C ALA A 165 -28.64 0.26 -5.09
N ASN A 166 -28.85 -0.28 -6.29
CA ASN A 166 -28.76 -1.72 -6.56
C ASN A 166 -27.34 -2.26 -6.37
N THR A 167 -26.32 -1.48 -6.77
CA THR A 167 -24.91 -1.84 -6.58
C THR A 167 -24.54 -1.89 -5.10
N LEU A 168 -24.98 -0.90 -4.30
CA LEU A 168 -24.75 -0.90 -2.86
C LEU A 168 -25.47 -2.06 -2.17
N SER A 169 -26.73 -2.32 -2.55
CA SER A 169 -27.50 -3.46 -2.06
C SER A 169 -26.83 -4.81 -2.38
N SER A 170 -26.27 -4.97 -3.59
CA SER A 170 -25.55 -6.20 -3.97
C SER A 170 -24.25 -6.37 -3.17
N PHE A 171 -23.55 -5.28 -2.84
CA PHE A 171 -22.39 -5.33 -1.94
C PHE A 171 -22.78 -5.71 -0.52
N ARG A 172 -23.88 -5.18 0.03
CA ARG A 172 -24.39 -5.60 1.36
C ARG A 172 -24.75 -7.07 1.42
N ALA A 173 -25.15 -7.67 0.30
CA ALA A 173 -25.47 -9.10 0.21
C ALA A 173 -24.23 -10.02 0.21
N LEU A 174 -23.01 -9.48 0.10
CA LEU A 174 -21.78 -10.27 0.14
C LEU A 174 -21.56 -10.88 1.54
N PRO A 175 -21.11 -12.14 1.63
CA PRO A 175 -21.10 -12.90 2.90
C PRO A 175 -20.11 -12.38 3.93
N PHE A 176 -19.10 -11.63 3.50
CA PHE A 176 -18.06 -11.04 4.36
C PHE A 176 -18.40 -9.61 4.81
N ILE A 177 -19.47 -9.00 4.28
CA ILE A 177 -19.91 -7.66 4.69
C ILE A 177 -20.77 -7.76 5.96
N ASN A 178 -20.56 -6.84 6.89
CA ASN A 178 -21.25 -6.76 8.17
C ASN A 178 -22.04 -5.45 8.27
N HIS A 179 -22.95 -5.22 7.32
CA HIS A 179 -23.77 -4.02 7.28
C HIS A 179 -25.17 -4.33 6.77
N SER A 180 -26.18 -4.09 7.61
CA SER A 180 -27.60 -4.39 7.32
C SER A 180 -28.41 -3.17 6.91
N GLU A 181 -27.99 -1.96 7.29
CA GLU A 181 -28.74 -0.74 7.01
C GLU A 181 -28.67 -0.37 5.52
N ALA A 182 -29.69 0.35 5.05
CA ALA A 182 -29.74 0.85 3.69
C ALA A 182 -28.92 2.15 3.56
N TYR A 183 -28.22 2.30 2.44
CA TYR A 183 -27.45 3.52 2.16
C TYR A 183 -28.33 4.67 1.65
N TRP A 184 -27.80 5.89 1.61
CA TRP A 184 -28.50 7.10 1.19
C TRP A 184 -29.21 6.96 -0.17
N PRO A 185 -28.62 6.36 -1.23
CA PRO A 185 -29.34 6.18 -2.51
C PRO A 185 -30.60 5.31 -2.37
N GLU A 186 -30.56 4.29 -1.52
CA GLU A 186 -31.68 3.40 -1.23
C GLU A 186 -32.76 4.12 -0.40
N LYS A 187 -32.34 4.83 0.65
CA LYS A 187 -33.21 5.66 1.48
C LYS A 187 -33.85 6.81 0.68
N PHE A 188 -33.13 7.38 -0.27
CA PHE A 188 -33.64 8.42 -1.17
C PHE A 188 -34.77 7.90 -2.05
N ILE A 189 -34.67 6.67 -2.55
CA ILE A 189 -35.75 6.05 -3.31
C ILE A 189 -37.02 5.96 -2.47
N GLN A 190 -36.90 5.48 -1.23
CA GLN A 190 -38.03 5.37 -0.31
C GLN A 190 -38.61 6.75 0.05
N TRP A 191 -37.75 7.69 0.46
CA TRP A 191 -38.13 9.06 0.79
C TRP A 191 -38.85 9.75 -0.37
N SER A 192 -38.36 9.61 -1.60
CA SER A 192 -39.01 10.21 -2.76
C SER A 192 -40.41 9.63 -3.00
N ALA A 193 -40.61 8.34 -2.72
CA ALA A 193 -41.86 7.64 -2.96
C ALA A 193 -43.00 8.13 -2.04
N ASP A 194 -42.66 8.65 -0.87
CA ASP A 194 -43.63 9.20 0.10
C ASP A 194 -44.30 10.50 -0.39
N TYR A 195 -43.67 11.23 -1.32
CA TYR A 195 -44.21 12.48 -1.86
C TYR A 195 -44.99 12.27 -3.16
N THR A 196 -46.28 12.59 -3.14
CA THR A 196 -47.14 12.56 -4.34
C THR A 196 -46.79 13.71 -5.29
N CYS A 197 -46.68 13.41 -6.59
CA CYS A 197 -46.43 14.44 -7.60
C CYS A 197 -47.69 15.24 -7.91
N SER A 198 -47.64 16.55 -7.71
CA SER A 198 -48.66 17.51 -8.14
C SER A 198 -48.01 18.76 -8.73
N GLU A 199 -48.78 19.56 -9.48
CA GLU A 199 -48.28 20.78 -10.10
C GLU A 199 -47.72 21.74 -9.03
N GLY A 200 -46.49 22.23 -9.25
CA GLY A 200 -45.78 23.13 -8.32
C GLY A 200 -44.82 22.45 -7.33
N PHE A 201 -44.87 21.12 -7.17
CA PHE A 201 -43.90 20.40 -6.32
C PHE A 201 -42.67 19.99 -7.12
N VAL A 202 -41.50 20.47 -6.67
CA VAL A 202 -40.21 20.24 -7.34
C VAL A 202 -39.67 18.83 -7.06
N CYS A 203 -39.79 18.35 -5.81
CA CYS A 203 -39.35 17.03 -5.38
C CYS A 203 -40.56 16.17 -5.04
N CYS A 204 -40.78 15.15 -5.85
CA CYS A 204 -41.82 14.15 -5.65
C CYS A 204 -41.28 12.78 -6.06
N ASN A 205 -42.15 11.77 -6.05
CA ASN A 205 -41.79 10.41 -6.44
C ASN A 205 -41.08 10.36 -7.82
N MET A 206 -39.78 10.04 -7.79
CA MET A 206 -38.95 10.00 -9.00
C MET A 206 -39.35 8.93 -10.02
N SER A 207 -40.18 7.95 -9.62
CA SER A 207 -40.74 6.93 -10.50
C SER A 207 -41.96 7.41 -11.29
N HIS A 208 -42.51 8.57 -10.92
CA HIS A 208 -43.69 9.13 -11.54
C HIS A 208 -43.35 9.85 -12.85
N ARG A 209 -44.25 9.79 -13.85
CA ARG A 209 -44.03 10.39 -15.19
C ARG A 209 -43.90 11.91 -15.19
N LEU A 210 -44.43 12.57 -14.16
CA LEU A 210 -44.39 14.02 -14.00
C LEU A 210 -43.08 14.52 -13.38
N PHE A 211 -42.20 13.62 -12.93
CA PHE A 211 -40.92 14.00 -12.35
C PHE A 211 -39.97 14.53 -13.43
N SER A 212 -39.41 15.72 -13.20
CA SER A 212 -38.45 16.34 -14.11
C SER A 212 -37.02 16.06 -13.66
N ASN A 213 -36.22 15.44 -14.53
CA ASN A 213 -34.81 15.12 -14.26
C ASN A 213 -33.96 16.36 -13.97
N THR A 214 -34.34 17.53 -14.50
CA THR A 214 -33.62 18.79 -14.28
C THR A 214 -33.55 19.19 -12.80
N PHE A 215 -34.54 18.77 -12.01
CA PHE A 215 -34.58 19.06 -10.57
C PHE A 215 -34.02 17.93 -9.71
N LEU A 216 -33.52 16.83 -10.31
CA LEU A 216 -33.01 15.68 -9.57
C LEU A 216 -31.85 16.06 -8.65
N ASP A 217 -30.86 16.81 -9.14
CA ASP A 217 -29.73 17.29 -8.32
C ASP A 217 -30.21 18.11 -7.11
N TYR A 218 -31.17 19.02 -7.32
CA TYR A 218 -31.78 19.79 -6.23
C TYR A 218 -32.47 18.87 -5.22
N CYS A 219 -33.19 17.85 -5.67
CA CYS A 219 -33.89 16.91 -4.80
C CYS A 219 -32.94 15.98 -4.04
N LEU A 220 -31.86 15.52 -4.69
CA LEU A 220 -30.81 14.75 -4.04
C LEU A 220 -30.16 15.59 -2.93
N ARG A 221 -29.81 16.86 -3.21
CA ARG A 221 -29.28 17.78 -2.20
C ARG A 221 -30.27 18.06 -1.08
N ASN A 222 -31.54 18.35 -1.40
CA ASN A 222 -32.55 18.63 -0.39
C ASN A 222 -32.82 17.42 0.51
N SER A 223 -32.74 16.20 -0.05
CA SER A 223 -32.94 14.97 0.70
C SER A 223 -31.95 14.78 1.84
N THR A 224 -30.72 15.30 1.75
CA THR A 224 -29.71 15.16 2.82
C THR A 224 -30.07 15.94 4.08
N SER A 225 -31.02 16.88 3.99
CA SER A 225 -31.57 17.58 5.18
C SER A 225 -32.62 16.75 5.93
N TYR A 226 -33.22 15.75 5.27
CA TYR A 226 -34.27 14.90 5.84
C TYR A 226 -33.80 13.48 6.11
N ILE A 227 -32.91 12.96 5.26
CA ILE A 227 -32.30 11.64 5.37
C ILE A 227 -31.00 11.81 6.14
N TYR A 228 -30.92 11.15 7.30
CA TYR A 228 -29.70 11.14 8.09
C TYR A 228 -28.55 10.49 7.30
N THR A 229 -27.52 11.29 7.02
CA THR A 229 -26.23 10.85 6.49
C THR A 229 -25.21 10.80 7.63
N SER A 230 -24.27 9.87 7.54
CA SER A 230 -23.20 9.71 8.54
C SER A 230 -21.86 9.59 7.82
N TYR A 231 -20.75 9.54 8.55
CA TYR A 231 -19.43 9.33 7.96
C TYR A 231 -19.34 8.08 7.06
N ASN A 232 -20.19 7.08 7.30
CA ASN A 232 -20.25 5.85 6.55
C ASN A 232 -21.03 5.97 5.23
N ASP A 233 -21.70 7.08 4.99
CA ASP A 233 -22.68 7.24 3.91
C ASP A 233 -22.78 8.72 3.54
N THR A 234 -21.92 9.18 2.62
CA THR A 234 -21.74 10.60 2.34
C THR A 234 -21.84 10.93 0.84
N PRO A 235 -22.84 11.72 0.42
CA PRO A 235 -22.80 12.40 -0.86
C PRO A 235 -21.75 13.52 -0.85
N LEU A 236 -21.03 13.67 -1.96
CA LEU A 236 -20.01 14.69 -2.15
C LEU A 236 -20.57 15.79 -3.04
N PHE A 237 -20.51 17.04 -2.56
CA PHE A 237 -20.95 18.21 -3.31
C PHE A 237 -19.76 19.10 -3.65
N ASP A 238 -19.78 19.66 -4.86
CA ASP A 238 -18.82 20.70 -5.21
C ASP A 238 -19.13 21.98 -4.43
N ASN A 239 -18.08 22.65 -3.95
CA ASN A 239 -18.20 23.82 -3.10
C ASN A 239 -18.72 25.05 -3.86
N ASN A 240 -18.46 25.14 -5.17
CA ASN A 240 -18.82 26.31 -5.98
C ASN A 240 -20.21 26.16 -6.61
N SER A 241 -20.47 25.03 -7.26
CA SER A 241 -21.72 24.78 -7.97
C SER A 241 -22.82 24.18 -7.09
N PHE A 242 -22.48 23.65 -5.91
CA PHE A 242 -23.37 22.84 -5.05
C PHE A 242 -23.97 21.62 -5.76
N ALA A 243 -23.44 21.26 -6.93
CA ALA A 243 -23.84 20.08 -7.67
C ALA A 243 -23.25 18.84 -7.00
N LEU A 244 -23.99 17.74 -7.04
CA LEU A 244 -23.48 16.46 -6.59
C LEU A 244 -22.31 16.01 -7.49
N SER A 245 -21.13 15.91 -6.91
CA SER A 245 -19.90 15.54 -7.61
C SER A 245 -19.51 14.08 -7.44
N GLY A 246 -19.98 13.43 -6.37
CA GLY A 246 -19.60 12.07 -6.04
C GLY A 246 -20.37 11.51 -4.87
N TYR A 247 -20.01 10.28 -4.48
CA TYR A 247 -20.64 9.60 -3.36
C TYR A 247 -19.65 8.62 -2.75
N THR A 248 -19.68 8.46 -1.43
CA THR A 248 -18.86 7.45 -0.73
C THR A 248 -19.67 6.65 0.26
N ALA A 249 -19.39 5.35 0.33
CA ALA A 249 -20.00 4.43 1.26
C ALA A 249 -18.93 3.58 1.97
N LEU A 250 -19.00 3.54 3.30
CA LEU A 250 -18.19 2.65 4.12
C LEU A 250 -18.94 1.33 4.33
N LEU A 251 -18.26 0.23 4.02
CA LEU A 251 -18.72 -1.13 4.25
C LEU A 251 -17.88 -1.78 5.36
N PRO A 252 -18.43 -1.86 6.58
CA PRO A 252 -17.90 -2.75 7.61
C PRO A 252 -17.84 -4.18 7.13
N THR A 253 -16.74 -4.88 7.41
CA THR A 253 -16.59 -6.29 7.05
C THR A 253 -16.39 -7.16 8.29
N ARG A 254 -16.56 -8.48 8.12
CA ARG A 254 -16.19 -9.51 9.10
C ARG A 254 -14.72 -9.92 8.98
N LEU A 255 -13.97 -9.30 8.06
CA LEU A 255 -12.56 -9.58 7.85
C LEU A 255 -11.75 -8.84 8.91
N SER A 256 -10.70 -9.47 9.41
CA SER A 256 -9.79 -8.87 10.37
C SER A 256 -8.42 -8.65 9.74
N TYR A 257 -7.74 -7.61 10.18
CA TYR A 257 -6.34 -7.38 9.85
C TYR A 257 -5.47 -8.55 10.37
N SER A 258 -4.38 -8.83 9.66
CA SER A 258 -3.41 -9.86 10.00
C SER A 258 -2.05 -9.47 9.44
N HIS A 259 -0.99 -9.54 10.24
CA HIS A 259 0.39 -9.33 9.79
C HIS A 259 0.85 -10.41 8.80
N ARG A 260 0.26 -11.61 8.84
CA ARG A 260 0.58 -12.71 7.93
C ARG A 260 0.07 -12.41 6.51
N PHE A 261 1.00 -12.28 5.57
CA PHE A 261 0.72 -11.93 4.18
C PHE A 261 -0.36 -12.79 3.53
N HIS A 262 -0.32 -14.12 3.67
CA HIS A 262 -1.31 -15.01 3.02
C HIS A 262 -2.75 -14.75 3.51
N ARG A 263 -2.94 -14.51 4.81
CA ARG A 263 -4.28 -14.21 5.39
C ARG A 263 -4.77 -12.84 4.95
N LEU A 264 -3.88 -11.85 4.93
CA LEU A 264 -4.19 -10.51 4.47
C LEU A 264 -4.52 -10.50 2.97
N ALA A 265 -3.70 -11.15 2.16
CA ALA A 265 -3.90 -11.28 0.71
C ALA A 265 -5.25 -11.91 0.38
N HIS A 266 -5.65 -12.99 1.08
CA HIS A 266 -6.98 -13.57 0.91
C HIS A 266 -8.10 -12.57 1.22
N SER A 267 -7.95 -11.76 2.27
CA SER A 267 -8.93 -10.72 2.61
C SER A 267 -9.02 -9.65 1.52
N PHE A 268 -7.89 -9.19 0.97
CA PHE A 268 -7.85 -8.26 -0.16
C PHE A 268 -8.41 -8.85 -1.45
N THR A 269 -8.24 -10.16 -1.69
CA THR A 269 -8.88 -10.81 -2.84
C THR A 269 -10.41 -10.81 -2.72
N LEU A 270 -10.97 -10.98 -1.51
CA LEU A 270 -12.41 -10.84 -1.31
C LEU A 270 -12.88 -9.40 -1.52
N LEU A 271 -12.13 -8.42 -1.00
CA LEU A 271 -12.43 -7.00 -1.18
C LEU A 271 -12.38 -6.54 -2.65
N SER A 272 -11.60 -7.21 -3.50
CA SER A 272 -11.55 -6.91 -4.93
C SER A 272 -12.92 -7.03 -5.64
N ALA A 273 -13.85 -7.81 -5.06
CA ALA A 273 -15.22 -7.92 -5.55
C ALA A 273 -16.02 -6.60 -5.46
N LEU A 274 -15.53 -5.61 -4.71
CA LEU A 274 -16.14 -4.27 -4.58
C LEU A 274 -15.80 -3.32 -5.73
N SER A 275 -15.06 -3.79 -6.74
CA SER A 275 -14.71 -2.98 -7.91
C SER A 275 -15.94 -2.64 -8.76
N THR A 276 -16.08 -1.38 -9.17
CA THR A 276 -17.17 -0.92 -10.05
C THR A 276 -16.61 -0.20 -11.29
N PRO A 277 -17.35 -0.15 -12.41
CA PRO A 277 -16.85 0.50 -13.64
C PRO A 277 -16.65 2.02 -13.53
N HIS A 278 -17.33 2.70 -12.60
CA HIS A 278 -17.27 4.16 -12.43
C HIS A 278 -16.89 4.60 -11.00
N GLY A 279 -16.25 3.69 -10.26
CA GLY A 279 -15.89 3.92 -8.87
C GLY A 279 -14.85 2.92 -8.41
N TRP A 280 -14.08 3.32 -7.42
CA TRP A 280 -13.00 2.54 -6.85
C TRP A 280 -13.26 2.30 -5.37
N TRP A 281 -12.56 1.34 -4.80
CA TRP A 281 -12.61 1.08 -3.38
C TRP A 281 -11.22 1.22 -2.79
N ALA A 282 -11.17 1.59 -1.51
CA ALA A 282 -9.97 1.57 -0.72
C ALA A 282 -10.25 0.95 0.65
N PRO A 283 -9.29 0.22 1.23
CA PRO A 283 -9.39 -0.16 2.62
C PRO A 283 -9.34 1.11 3.47
N GLU A 284 -10.24 1.23 4.42
CA GLU A 284 -10.20 2.28 5.41
C GLU A 284 -9.73 1.69 6.74
N TRP A 285 -8.68 2.28 7.28
CA TRP A 285 -8.08 1.84 8.53
C TRP A 285 -8.53 2.79 9.62
N ALA A 286 -9.48 2.33 10.44
CA ALA A 286 -9.73 2.98 11.71
C ALA A 286 -8.46 2.82 12.56
N LEU A 287 -7.64 3.87 12.62
CA LEU A 287 -6.47 4.03 13.50
C LEU A 287 -5.26 3.12 13.21
N ILE A 288 -4.40 3.54 12.29
CA ILE A 288 -2.94 3.29 12.39
C ILE A 288 -2.16 4.55 12.77
N SER A 289 -2.81 5.72 12.93
CA SER A 289 -2.16 6.93 13.46
C SER A 289 -1.90 6.90 14.98
N THR A 290 -1.95 5.73 15.64
CA THR A 290 -1.77 5.59 17.10
C THR A 290 -0.79 4.50 17.53
N TRP A 291 0.14 4.13 16.65
CA TRP A 291 1.33 3.36 17.02
C TRP A 291 2.59 4.08 16.57
#